data_AF-A0A9X3D0D7-F1
#
_entry.id   AF-A0A9X3D0D7-F1
#
_cell.length_a   1.000
_cell.length_b   1.000
_cell.length_c   1.000
_cell.angle_alpha   90.00
_cell.angle_beta   90.00
_cell.angle_gamma   90.00
#
_symmetry.space_group_name_H-M   'P 1'
#
loop_
_entity.id
_entity.type
_entity.pdbx_description
1 polymer ?
#
loop_
_entity_poly.entity_id
_entity_poly.type
_entity_poly.pdbx_seq_one_letter_code
_entity_poly.pdbx_strand_id
1 'polypeptide(L)'
;MDSNRILRDVGATVAATAASAGASWAAYNYLNGQAAEARTVIPHRTDDAPNGDGIYWPDGTGPHRYTRDAAVDLFLAVFGDSTAAGLGADIADETPGVQVARRVAAETGKTVRYANKAIVGATSKGLAAQIDAMFITGERPDLAVILVGANDVTARNGIRTSARRLGEAVALLVAQEAEVVVGTCPDLGVITAIPQPLRTVLRRWGLSLAAAQRGAVRAAGGRAVPMADLLASEFLAKPEHLFSPDQYHPSAAGYALAADILLPEVLAAIDEWGPTPLPQPPEVSEAVEQRRIITRVRHLLGRTHDRVTAGE
;
A
#
# COMPACT_ATOMS: atom_id res chain seq x y z
N MET A 1 -50.56 -11.65 -32.82
CA MET A 1 -49.39 -11.22 -32.02
C MET A 1 -48.59 -12.46 -31.66
N ASP A 2 -47.29 -12.41 -31.94
CA ASP A 2 -46.50 -13.57 -32.37
C ASP A 2 -45.80 -14.26 -31.17
N SER A 3 -46.44 -15.28 -30.58
CA SER A 3 -45.91 -16.04 -29.42
C SER A 3 -44.52 -16.64 -29.66
N ASN A 4 -44.16 -16.87 -30.91
CA ASN A 4 -42.87 -17.45 -31.29
C ASN A 4 -41.71 -16.45 -31.17
N ARG A 5 -42.00 -15.14 -31.23
CA ARG A 5 -41.00 -14.07 -31.05
C ARG A 5 -40.65 -13.89 -29.58
N ILE A 6 -41.67 -13.92 -28.71
CA ILE A 6 -41.51 -13.82 -27.25
C ILE A 6 -40.69 -14.99 -26.69
N LEU A 7 -40.95 -16.22 -27.15
CA LEU A 7 -40.19 -17.41 -26.72
C LEU A 7 -38.71 -17.39 -27.16
N ARG A 8 -38.41 -16.84 -28.36
CA ARG A 8 -37.04 -16.66 -28.83
C ARG A 8 -36.28 -15.58 -28.07
N ASP A 9 -36.93 -14.45 -27.77
CA ASP A 9 -36.30 -13.34 -27.04
C ASP A 9 -36.03 -13.70 -25.57
N VAL A 10 -36.93 -14.45 -24.93
CA VAL A 10 -36.72 -15.02 -23.59
C VAL A 10 -35.61 -16.07 -23.60
N GLY A 11 -35.60 -16.97 -24.60
CA GLY A 11 -34.55 -17.98 -24.76
C GLY A 11 -33.16 -17.39 -24.98
N ALA A 12 -33.05 -16.33 -25.79
CA ALA A 12 -31.80 -15.61 -26.05
C ALA A 12 -31.30 -14.86 -24.79
N THR A 13 -32.21 -14.23 -24.03
CA THR A 13 -31.87 -13.53 -22.79
C THR A 13 -31.41 -14.49 -21.70
N VAL A 14 -32.06 -15.64 -21.54
CA VAL A 14 -31.66 -16.68 -20.59
C VAL A 14 -30.32 -17.31 -20.99
N ALA A 15 -30.12 -17.61 -22.28
CA ALA A 15 -28.85 -18.14 -22.78
C ALA A 15 -27.69 -17.15 -22.62
N ALA A 16 -27.90 -15.86 -22.92
CA ALA A 16 -26.90 -14.81 -22.70
C ALA A 16 -26.57 -14.61 -21.21
N THR A 17 -27.57 -14.67 -20.33
CA THR A 17 -27.38 -14.57 -18.88
C THR A 17 -26.65 -15.80 -18.33
N ALA A 18 -26.98 -17.01 -18.80
CA ALA A 18 -26.30 -18.24 -18.40
C ALA A 18 -24.85 -18.31 -18.93
N ALA A 19 -24.61 -17.89 -20.17
CA ALA A 19 -23.27 -17.85 -20.76
C ALA A 19 -22.37 -16.82 -20.06
N SER A 20 -22.89 -15.64 -19.74
CA SER A 20 -22.16 -14.61 -18.99
C SER A 20 -21.88 -15.02 -17.53
N ALA A 21 -22.84 -15.66 -16.86
CA ALA A 21 -22.64 -16.23 -15.53
C ALA A 21 -21.60 -17.37 -15.54
N GLY A 22 -21.68 -18.28 -16.53
CA GLY A 22 -20.73 -19.38 -16.71
C GLY A 22 -19.30 -18.90 -17.01
N ALA A 23 -19.15 -17.92 -17.89
CA ALA A 23 -17.84 -17.31 -18.18
C ALA A 23 -17.26 -16.58 -16.97
N SER A 24 -18.10 -15.88 -16.19
CA SER A 24 -17.68 -15.20 -14.96
C SER A 24 -17.23 -16.20 -13.89
N TRP A 25 -17.96 -17.30 -13.74
CA TRP A 25 -17.61 -18.38 -12.81
C TRP A 25 -16.32 -19.08 -13.22
N ALA A 26 -16.14 -19.40 -14.50
CA ALA A 26 -14.92 -20.00 -15.02
C ALA A 26 -13.69 -19.09 -14.81
N ALA A 27 -13.81 -17.80 -15.12
CA ALA A 27 -12.76 -16.82 -14.89
C ALA A 27 -12.43 -16.68 -13.39
N TYR A 28 -13.45 -16.64 -12.53
CA TYR A 28 -13.26 -16.59 -11.07
C TYR A 28 -12.49 -17.81 -10.55
N ASN A 29 -12.88 -19.02 -10.96
CA ASN A 29 -12.18 -20.24 -10.54
C ASN A 29 -10.76 -20.31 -11.07
N TYR A 30 -10.53 -19.89 -12.32
CA TYR A 30 -9.20 -19.83 -12.89
C TYR A 30 -8.28 -18.87 -12.10
N LEU A 31 -8.77 -17.68 -11.76
CA LEU A 31 -8.03 -16.72 -10.94
C LEU A 31 -7.76 -17.26 -9.52
N ASN A 32 -8.72 -17.96 -8.90
CA ASN A 32 -8.49 -18.59 -7.60
C ASN A 32 -7.48 -19.74 -7.68
N GLY A 33 -7.49 -20.51 -8.77
CA GLY A 33 -6.46 -21.52 -9.04
C GLY A 33 -5.07 -20.90 -9.14
N GLN A 34 -4.94 -19.78 -9.87
CA GLN A 34 -3.68 -19.03 -9.93
C GLN A 34 -3.24 -18.47 -8.58
N ALA A 35 -4.19 -18.03 -7.74
CA ALA A 35 -3.88 -17.55 -6.40
C ALA A 35 -3.45 -18.69 -5.46
N ALA A 36 -4.00 -19.90 -5.65
CA ALA A 36 -3.56 -21.08 -4.91
C ALA A 36 -2.14 -21.49 -5.32
N GLU A 37 -1.84 -21.54 -6.62
CA GLU A 37 -0.50 -21.83 -7.14
C GLU A 37 0.53 -20.78 -6.72
N ALA A 38 0.19 -19.50 -6.78
CA ALA A 38 1.11 -18.45 -6.34
C ALA A 38 1.51 -18.60 -4.86
N ARG A 39 0.63 -19.13 -4.00
CA ARG A 39 0.92 -19.38 -2.58
C ARG A 39 1.81 -20.61 -2.34
N THR A 40 1.98 -21.49 -3.32
CA THR A 40 2.93 -22.62 -3.20
C THR A 40 4.36 -22.18 -3.56
N VAL A 41 4.48 -21.19 -4.44
CA VAL A 41 5.77 -20.62 -4.89
C VAL A 41 6.23 -19.48 -4.00
N ILE A 42 5.32 -18.61 -3.57
CA ILE A 42 5.62 -17.51 -2.65
C ILE A 42 5.54 -18.05 -1.22
N PRO A 43 6.66 -18.20 -0.52
CA PRO A 43 6.67 -18.79 0.81
C PRO A 43 5.87 -17.91 1.78
N HIS A 44 5.02 -18.53 2.59
CA HIS A 44 4.34 -17.86 3.69
C HIS A 44 5.32 -17.71 4.85
N ARG A 45 6.07 -16.61 4.82
CA ARG A 45 6.96 -16.17 5.90
C ARG A 45 6.13 -15.80 7.13
N THR A 46 6.22 -16.62 8.18
CA THR A 46 5.63 -16.39 9.52
C THR A 46 6.70 -16.09 10.57
N ASP A 47 7.95 -15.94 10.13
CA ASP A 47 9.07 -15.45 10.92
C ASP A 47 8.82 -13.99 11.32
N ASP A 48 9.14 -13.67 12.57
CA ASP A 48 9.10 -12.30 13.06
C ASP A 48 10.15 -11.48 12.31
N ALA A 49 9.76 -10.30 11.82
CA ALA A 49 10.71 -9.38 11.23
C ALA A 49 11.77 -8.96 12.29
N PRO A 50 13.04 -8.74 11.90
CA PRO A 50 14.07 -8.33 12.84
C PRO A 50 13.68 -7.07 13.63
N ASN A 51 13.83 -7.11 14.95
CA ASN A 51 13.46 -6.00 15.82
C ASN A 51 14.55 -4.91 15.84
N GLY A 52 14.19 -3.68 15.46
CA GLY A 52 15.05 -2.50 15.48
C GLY A 52 14.67 -1.45 16.52
N ASP A 53 13.73 -1.72 17.42
CA ASP A 53 13.26 -0.75 18.41
C ASP A 53 14.40 -0.23 19.29
N GLY A 54 14.47 1.08 19.47
CA GLY A 54 15.53 1.71 20.26
C GLY A 54 15.74 3.18 19.92
N ILE A 55 16.90 3.69 20.28
CA ILE A 55 17.33 5.06 20.02
C ILE A 55 18.44 5.06 18.98
N TYR A 56 18.33 5.93 18.00
CA TYR A 56 19.31 6.16 16.96
C TYR A 56 19.91 7.55 17.13
N TRP A 57 21.25 7.61 17.12
CA TRP A 57 21.99 8.86 17.25
C TRP A 57 22.41 9.40 15.88
N PRO A 58 22.63 10.72 15.76
CA PRO A 58 23.08 11.34 14.50
C PRO A 58 24.43 10.83 13.97
N ASP A 59 25.26 10.26 14.84
CA ASP A 59 26.55 9.67 14.47
C ASP A 59 26.42 8.31 13.75
N GLY A 60 25.19 7.84 13.54
CA GLY A 60 24.90 6.56 12.90
C GLY A 60 24.97 5.37 13.84
N THR A 61 25.09 5.57 15.16
CA THR A 61 25.03 4.47 16.13
C THR A 61 23.59 4.17 16.56
N GLY A 62 23.34 2.92 16.97
CA GLY A 62 22.04 2.41 17.40
C GLY A 62 21.74 1.00 16.84
N PRO A 63 20.64 0.35 17.26
CA PRO A 63 19.71 0.85 18.27
C PRO A 63 20.32 0.79 19.68
N HIS A 64 20.29 1.92 20.39
CA HIS A 64 20.56 1.98 21.82
C HIS A 64 19.27 1.69 22.59
N ARG A 65 19.39 1.05 23.76
CA ARG A 65 18.21 0.69 24.56
C ARG A 65 17.46 1.96 25.00
N TYR A 66 16.17 2.03 24.69
CA TYR A 66 15.30 3.08 25.21
C TYR A 66 14.96 2.83 26.69
N THR A 67 15.02 3.90 27.49
CA THR A 67 14.53 3.96 28.87
C THR A 67 13.67 5.22 29.03
N ARG A 68 12.77 5.25 30.02
CA ARG A 68 11.82 6.38 30.18
C ARG A 68 12.48 7.71 30.51
N ASP A 69 13.69 7.67 31.04
CA ASP A 69 14.56 8.79 31.38
C ASP A 69 15.48 9.22 30.23
N ALA A 70 15.51 8.46 29.12
CA ALA A 70 16.32 8.82 27.96
C ALA A 70 15.78 10.10 27.31
N ALA A 71 16.66 11.09 27.14
CA ALA A 71 16.37 12.29 26.35
C ALA A 71 16.35 11.92 24.86
N VAL A 72 15.21 12.17 24.20
CA VAL A 72 15.02 11.95 22.78
C VAL A 72 14.36 13.19 22.19
N ASP A 73 14.77 13.59 20.99
CA ASP A 73 14.28 14.79 20.32
C ASP A 73 13.05 14.50 19.44
N LEU A 74 12.94 13.26 18.96
CA LEU A 74 11.86 12.81 18.10
C LEU A 74 11.52 11.34 18.38
N PHE A 75 10.24 11.03 18.54
CA PHE A 75 9.73 9.66 18.57
C PHE A 75 9.00 9.32 17.27
N LEU A 76 9.64 8.44 16.48
CA LEU A 76 9.12 7.87 15.25
C LEU A 76 8.48 6.49 15.52
N ALA A 77 7.23 6.31 15.13
CA ALA A 77 6.55 5.02 15.16
C ALA A 77 6.16 4.54 13.77
N VAL A 78 6.35 3.25 13.48
CA VAL A 78 5.93 2.62 12.22
C VAL A 78 4.74 1.71 12.45
N PHE A 79 3.72 1.81 11.60
CA PHE A 79 2.52 0.96 11.62
C PHE A 79 2.30 0.31 10.25
N GLY A 80 1.56 -0.80 10.24
CA GLY A 80 1.12 -1.41 9.00
C GLY A 80 1.27 -2.92 8.96
N ASP A 81 1.62 -3.42 7.78
CA ASP A 81 1.67 -4.84 7.47
C ASP A 81 3.11 -5.41 7.46
N SER A 82 3.35 -6.51 6.75
CA SER A 82 4.67 -7.15 6.69
C SER A 82 5.74 -6.25 6.05
N THR A 83 5.36 -5.38 5.12
CA THR A 83 6.30 -4.41 4.54
C THR A 83 6.72 -3.39 5.58
N ALA A 84 5.79 -2.89 6.41
CA ALA A 84 6.13 -2.01 7.54
C ALA A 84 6.97 -2.71 8.61
N ALA A 85 6.68 -3.99 8.86
CA ALA A 85 7.45 -4.80 9.81
C ALA A 85 8.90 -4.98 9.36
N GLY A 86 9.16 -4.97 8.05
CA GLY A 86 10.49 -5.21 7.46
C GLY A 86 10.73 -6.68 7.10
N LEU A 87 9.66 -7.44 6.84
CA LEU A 87 9.79 -8.83 6.43
C LEU A 87 10.57 -8.92 5.09
N GLY A 88 11.56 -9.79 5.00
CA GLY A 88 12.47 -9.86 3.84
C GLY A 88 13.83 -9.17 4.07
N ALA A 89 13.98 -8.41 5.16
CA ALA A 89 15.28 -8.02 5.70
C ALA A 89 15.88 -9.16 6.54
N ASP A 90 17.21 -9.32 6.50
CA ASP A 90 17.89 -10.36 7.29
C ASP A 90 18.26 -9.85 8.69
N ILE A 91 18.53 -8.54 8.81
CA ILE A 91 18.87 -7.88 10.08
C ILE A 91 18.04 -6.61 10.32
N ALA A 92 17.95 -6.17 11.57
CA ALA A 92 17.16 -5.01 11.98
C ALA A 92 17.53 -3.73 11.25
N ASP A 93 18.82 -3.53 10.98
CA ASP A 93 19.34 -2.35 10.28
C ASP A 93 18.82 -2.19 8.86
N GLU A 94 18.34 -3.27 8.24
CA GLU A 94 17.83 -3.28 6.87
C GLU A 94 16.32 -3.06 6.79
N THR A 95 15.62 -3.03 7.94
CA THR A 95 14.18 -2.80 7.97
C THR A 95 13.84 -1.36 7.59
N PRO A 96 12.68 -1.10 6.96
CA PRO A 96 12.37 0.23 6.42
C PRO A 96 12.25 1.29 7.52
N GLY A 97 11.69 0.95 8.68
CA GLY A 97 11.58 1.90 9.78
C GLY A 97 12.95 2.30 10.36
N VAL A 98 13.90 1.37 10.45
CA VAL A 98 15.27 1.69 10.87
C VAL A 98 15.99 2.52 9.82
N GLN A 99 15.82 2.19 8.53
CA GLN A 99 16.38 2.97 7.43
C GLN A 99 15.88 4.42 7.44
N VAL A 100 14.58 4.65 7.73
CA VAL A 100 14.01 5.98 7.92
C VAL A 100 14.57 6.65 9.18
N ALA A 101 14.56 5.99 10.34
CA ALA A 101 15.02 6.56 11.61
C ALA A 101 16.49 7.02 11.55
N ARG A 102 17.37 6.21 10.97
CA ARG A 102 18.79 6.55 10.78
C ARG A 102 18.98 7.77 9.88
N ARG A 103 18.24 7.86 8.77
CA ARG A 103 18.28 9.02 7.86
C ARG A 103 17.77 10.28 8.53
N VAL A 104 16.65 10.19 9.26
CA VAL A 104 16.13 11.34 10.02
C VAL A 104 17.16 11.81 11.05
N ALA A 105 17.77 10.89 11.82
CA ALA A 105 18.80 11.26 12.79
C ALA A 105 20.01 11.94 12.12
N ALA A 106 20.48 11.39 10.99
CA ALA A 106 21.62 11.93 10.26
C ALA A 106 21.35 13.31 9.62
N GLU A 107 20.19 13.49 8.99
CA GLU A 107 19.84 14.73 8.28
C GLU A 107 19.48 15.88 9.25
N THR A 108 18.85 15.56 10.38
CA THR A 108 18.34 16.58 11.32
C THR A 108 19.27 16.86 12.49
N GLY A 109 20.25 15.98 12.75
CA GLY A 109 21.06 16.03 13.97
C GLY A 109 20.29 15.67 15.24
N LYS A 110 19.05 15.17 15.15
CA LYS A 110 18.20 14.80 16.28
C LYS A 110 18.47 13.36 16.75
N THR A 111 18.30 13.15 18.06
CA THR A 111 18.21 11.81 18.65
C THR A 111 16.82 11.23 18.40
N VAL A 112 16.73 10.15 17.62
CA VAL A 112 15.46 9.56 17.20
C VAL A 112 15.17 8.28 17.99
N ARG A 113 14.09 8.28 18.77
CA ARG A 113 13.47 7.04 19.27
C ARG A 113 12.67 6.41 18.14
N TYR A 114 12.86 5.13 17.90
CA TYR A 114 12.11 4.35 16.93
C TYR A 114 11.37 3.20 17.61
N ALA A 115 10.12 2.97 17.20
CA ALA A 115 9.37 1.76 17.53
C ALA A 115 8.56 1.24 16.34
N ASN A 116 8.65 -0.07 16.09
CA ASN A 116 7.82 -0.76 15.12
C ASN A 116 6.57 -1.36 15.79
N LYS A 117 5.39 -0.96 15.34
CA LYS A 117 4.10 -1.47 15.78
C LYS A 117 3.36 -2.22 14.66
N ALA A 118 4.00 -2.41 13.52
CA ALA A 118 3.44 -3.17 12.41
C ALA A 118 3.26 -4.65 12.77
N ILE A 119 2.26 -5.27 12.13
CA ILE A 119 1.93 -6.68 12.35
C ILE A 119 1.95 -7.38 10.99
N VAL A 120 2.77 -8.42 10.87
CA VAL A 120 2.83 -9.27 9.68
C VAL A 120 1.43 -9.80 9.34
N GLY A 121 1.01 -9.68 8.08
CA GLY A 121 -0.31 -10.12 7.63
C GLY A 121 -1.47 -9.15 7.97
N ALA A 122 -1.20 -8.04 8.68
CA ALA A 122 -2.24 -7.05 8.94
C ALA A 122 -2.81 -6.47 7.64
N THR A 123 -4.08 -6.08 7.71
CA THR A 123 -4.75 -5.26 6.70
C THR A 123 -5.15 -3.93 7.33
N SER A 124 -5.75 -3.02 6.56
CA SER A 124 -6.38 -1.80 7.06
C SER A 124 -7.34 -2.01 8.25
N LYS A 125 -7.89 -3.22 8.44
CA LYS A 125 -8.73 -3.59 9.60
C LYS A 125 -7.96 -3.58 10.93
N GLY A 126 -6.66 -3.86 10.90
CA GLY A 126 -5.82 -4.00 12.10
C GLY A 126 -5.15 -2.71 12.57
N LEU A 127 -5.15 -1.64 11.74
CA LEU A 127 -4.42 -0.40 12.05
C LEU A 127 -4.87 0.25 13.35
N ALA A 128 -6.19 0.35 13.56
CA ALA A 128 -6.74 0.94 14.80
C ALA A 128 -6.22 0.19 16.03
N ALA A 129 -6.21 -1.15 16.00
CA ALA A 129 -5.72 -1.95 17.11
C ALA A 129 -4.21 -1.76 17.39
N GLN A 130 -3.38 -1.59 16.34
CA GLN A 130 -1.95 -1.30 16.51
C GLN A 130 -1.74 0.06 17.21
N ILE A 131 -2.49 1.08 16.78
CA ILE A 131 -2.42 2.44 17.34
C ILE A 131 -2.95 2.46 18.78
N ASP A 132 -4.11 1.87 19.02
CA ASP A 132 -4.73 1.79 20.35
C ASP A 132 -3.81 1.06 21.33
N ALA A 133 -3.18 -0.05 20.93
CA ALA A 133 -2.24 -0.78 21.77
C ALA A 133 -1.06 0.09 22.24
N MET A 134 -0.49 0.91 21.35
CA MET A 134 0.55 1.87 21.70
C MET A 134 0.00 2.99 22.58
N PHE A 135 -1.21 3.47 22.32
CA PHE A 135 -1.78 4.54 23.12
C PHE A 135 -2.11 4.11 24.56
N ILE A 136 -2.51 2.85 24.75
CA ILE A 136 -2.75 2.23 26.06
C ILE A 136 -1.49 2.19 26.92
N THR A 137 -0.30 2.01 26.31
CA THR A 137 0.98 2.02 27.05
C THR A 137 1.48 3.43 27.37
N GLY A 138 0.70 4.47 27.02
CA GLY A 138 1.05 5.87 27.23
C GLY A 138 2.04 6.42 26.23
N GLU A 139 2.35 5.68 25.16
CA GLU A 139 3.26 6.12 24.11
C GLU A 139 2.50 6.98 23.08
N ARG A 140 3.10 8.09 22.65
CA ARG A 140 2.58 9.01 21.62
C ARG A 140 3.73 9.44 20.71
N PRO A 141 3.72 9.08 19.42
CA PRO A 141 4.79 9.45 18.50
C PRO A 141 4.62 10.90 18.07
N ASP A 142 5.74 11.57 17.85
CA ASP A 142 5.76 12.88 17.17
C ASP A 142 5.57 12.69 15.65
N LEU A 143 6.03 11.55 15.13
CA LEU A 143 5.94 11.17 13.72
C LEU A 143 5.53 9.71 13.56
N ALA A 144 4.50 9.46 12.75
CA ALA A 144 4.05 8.14 12.38
C ALA A 144 4.24 7.87 10.89
N VAL A 145 4.84 6.73 10.56
CA VAL A 145 4.92 6.21 9.19
C VAL A 145 4.02 4.99 9.06
N ILE A 146 3.13 4.98 8.07
CA ILE A 146 2.22 3.85 7.80
C ILE A 146 2.53 3.23 6.43
N LEU A 147 2.83 1.93 6.40
CA LEU A 147 2.94 1.16 5.14
C LEU A 147 1.96 -0.02 5.17
N VAL A 148 0.88 0.10 4.40
CA VAL A 148 -0.19 -0.90 4.39
C VAL A 148 -0.96 -0.90 3.07
N GLY A 149 -1.31 -2.09 2.60
CA GLY A 149 -2.33 -2.22 1.54
C GLY A 149 -2.16 -3.44 0.65
N ALA A 150 -0.96 -4.03 0.58
CA ALA A 150 -0.74 -5.26 -0.17
C ALA A 150 -1.69 -6.37 0.31
N ASN A 151 -1.81 -6.50 1.64
CA ASN A 151 -2.71 -7.48 2.25
C ASN A 151 -4.20 -7.16 2.08
N ASP A 152 -4.59 -5.90 1.93
CA ASP A 152 -5.97 -5.56 1.59
C ASP A 152 -6.34 -6.06 0.19
N VAL A 153 -5.40 -6.02 -0.76
CA VAL A 153 -5.59 -6.55 -2.11
C VAL A 153 -5.64 -8.08 -2.09
N THR A 154 -4.69 -8.74 -1.44
CA THR A 154 -4.64 -10.21 -1.39
C THR A 154 -5.81 -10.81 -0.59
N ALA A 155 -6.27 -10.13 0.47
CA ALA A 155 -7.45 -10.50 1.25
C ALA A 155 -8.78 -10.10 0.57
N ARG A 156 -8.72 -9.42 -0.58
CA ARG A 156 -9.88 -8.97 -1.35
C ARG A 156 -10.80 -8.01 -0.58
N ASN A 157 -10.23 -7.18 0.28
CA ASN A 157 -10.96 -6.16 1.01
C ASN A 157 -11.47 -5.04 0.08
N GLY A 158 -12.65 -4.50 0.36
CA GLY A 158 -13.23 -3.42 -0.45
C GLY A 158 -12.39 -2.15 -0.42
N ILE A 159 -11.99 -1.66 -1.60
CA ILE A 159 -11.09 -0.49 -1.79
C ILE A 159 -11.48 0.71 -0.93
N ARG A 160 -12.74 1.16 -1.03
CA ARG A 160 -13.22 2.35 -0.31
C ARG A 160 -13.21 2.13 1.21
N THR A 161 -13.56 0.93 1.65
CA THR A 161 -13.58 0.60 3.07
C THR A 161 -12.17 0.51 3.64
N SER A 162 -11.21 -0.05 2.89
CA SER A 162 -9.81 -0.09 3.29
C SER A 162 -9.20 1.30 3.36
N ALA A 163 -9.44 2.15 2.35
CA ALA A 163 -8.99 3.55 2.37
C ALA A 163 -9.63 4.35 3.50
N ARG A 164 -10.92 4.15 3.79
CA ARG A 164 -11.60 4.79 4.93
C ARG A 164 -10.95 4.42 6.26
N ARG A 165 -10.70 3.14 6.51
CA ARG A 165 -10.04 2.68 7.74
C ARG A 165 -8.63 3.26 7.91
N LEU A 166 -7.88 3.37 6.82
CA LEU A 166 -6.59 4.07 6.83
C LEU A 166 -6.76 5.55 7.18
N GLY A 167 -7.73 6.24 6.57
CA GLY A 167 -8.02 7.64 6.91
C GLY A 167 -8.41 7.82 8.37
N GLU A 168 -9.19 6.90 8.94
CA GLU A 168 -9.53 6.87 10.37
C GLU A 168 -8.30 6.68 11.25
N ALA A 169 -7.38 5.76 10.88
CA ALA A 169 -6.12 5.55 11.57
C ALA A 169 -5.21 6.80 11.53
N VAL A 170 -5.14 7.48 10.38
CA VAL A 170 -4.41 8.76 10.23
C VAL A 170 -5.04 9.83 11.13
N ALA A 171 -6.37 9.97 11.10
CA ALA A 171 -7.07 10.95 11.92
C ALA A 171 -6.86 10.74 13.43
N LEU A 172 -6.77 9.48 13.89
CA LEU A 172 -6.48 9.15 15.29
C LEU A 172 -5.08 9.62 15.71
N LEU A 173 -4.07 9.44 14.85
CA LEU A 173 -2.70 9.88 15.11
C LEU A 173 -2.58 11.41 15.07
N VAL A 174 -3.16 12.06 14.05
CA VAL A 174 -3.20 13.53 13.93
C VAL A 174 -3.94 14.16 15.12
N ALA A 175 -5.02 13.55 15.61
CA ALA A 175 -5.72 14.02 16.81
C ALA A 175 -4.90 13.87 18.11
N GLN A 176 -3.76 13.18 18.06
CA GLN A 176 -2.76 13.12 19.13
C GLN A 176 -1.50 13.93 18.79
N GLU A 177 -1.62 14.90 17.87
CA GLU A 177 -0.56 15.82 17.46
C GLU A 177 0.64 15.14 16.77
N ALA A 178 0.47 13.89 16.32
CA ALA A 178 1.48 13.21 15.52
C ALA A 178 1.41 13.67 14.06
N GLU A 179 2.56 13.98 13.48
CA GLU A 179 2.72 14.09 12.03
C GLU A 179 2.61 12.71 11.39
N VAL A 180 1.91 12.58 10.25
CA VAL A 180 1.64 11.27 9.65
C VAL A 180 2.03 11.21 8.19
N VAL A 181 2.93 10.30 7.85
CA VAL A 181 3.34 9.98 6.48
C VAL A 181 2.90 8.57 6.12
N VAL A 182 2.22 8.42 4.99
CA VAL A 182 1.71 7.13 4.53
C VAL A 182 2.29 6.77 3.17
N GLY A 183 3.05 5.68 3.11
CA GLY A 183 3.35 5.01 1.86
C GLY A 183 2.11 4.26 1.37
N THR A 184 1.49 4.76 0.32
CA THR A 184 0.29 4.13 -0.28
C THR A 184 0.63 2.76 -0.89
N CYS A 185 -0.40 1.93 -1.10
CA CYS A 185 -0.27 0.56 -1.60
C CYS A 185 0.67 0.47 -2.81
N PRO A 186 1.69 -0.43 -2.80
CA PRO A 186 2.61 -0.60 -3.92
C PRO A 186 1.93 -1.25 -5.13
N ASP A 187 2.59 -1.18 -6.29
CA ASP A 187 2.14 -1.85 -7.52
C ASP A 187 2.45 -3.35 -7.45
N LEU A 188 1.46 -4.17 -7.06
CA LEU A 188 1.60 -5.64 -7.03
C LEU A 188 1.83 -6.26 -8.42
N GLY A 189 1.71 -5.48 -9.50
CA GLY A 189 2.04 -5.90 -10.85
C GLY A 189 3.53 -6.15 -11.08
N VAL A 190 4.40 -5.67 -10.20
CA VAL A 190 5.85 -5.90 -10.28
C VAL A 190 6.27 -7.29 -9.78
N ILE A 191 5.38 -8.00 -9.08
CA ILE A 191 5.64 -9.32 -8.52
C ILE A 191 5.49 -10.37 -9.60
N THR A 192 6.60 -10.75 -10.26
CA THR A 192 6.61 -11.63 -11.43
C THR A 192 6.22 -13.07 -11.11
N ALA A 193 6.40 -13.50 -9.85
CA ALA A 193 5.94 -14.80 -9.34
C ALA A 193 4.42 -14.99 -9.43
N ILE A 194 3.64 -13.90 -9.49
CA ILE A 194 2.20 -13.97 -9.72
C ILE A 194 1.94 -14.18 -11.23
N PRO A 195 1.25 -15.25 -11.66
CA PRO A 195 1.00 -15.51 -13.07
C PRO A 195 -0.09 -14.58 -13.66
N GLN A 196 -0.11 -14.48 -14.99
CA GLN A 196 -1.17 -13.80 -15.71
C GLN A 196 -2.37 -14.72 -15.97
N PRO A 197 -3.62 -14.23 -15.87
CA PRO A 197 -4.04 -12.84 -15.76
C PRO A 197 -4.19 -12.29 -14.33
N LEU A 198 -3.98 -13.11 -13.29
CA LEU A 198 -4.12 -12.68 -11.89
C LEU A 198 -3.27 -11.45 -11.57
N ARG A 199 -2.02 -11.40 -12.03
CA ARG A 199 -1.11 -10.26 -11.81
C ARG A 199 -1.71 -8.94 -12.33
N THR A 200 -2.31 -8.92 -13.51
CA THR A 200 -3.00 -7.73 -14.03
C THR A 200 -4.22 -7.35 -13.18
N VAL A 201 -4.96 -8.31 -12.64
CA VAL A 201 -6.10 -8.03 -11.74
C VAL A 201 -5.61 -7.39 -10.43
N LEU A 202 -4.59 -7.97 -9.80
CA LEU A 202 -4.03 -7.47 -8.55
C LEU A 202 -3.39 -6.08 -8.73
N ARG A 203 -2.67 -5.85 -9.82
CA ARG A 203 -2.15 -4.53 -10.22
C ARG A 203 -3.26 -3.48 -10.24
N ARG A 204 -4.35 -3.75 -10.99
CA ARG A 204 -5.47 -2.80 -11.12
C ARG A 204 -6.15 -2.52 -9.78
N TRP A 205 -6.27 -3.54 -8.94
CA TRP A 205 -6.83 -3.39 -7.59
C TRP A 205 -5.91 -2.54 -6.72
N GLY A 206 -4.61 -2.88 -6.63
CA GLY A 206 -3.61 -2.16 -5.84
C GLY A 206 -3.52 -0.69 -6.21
N LEU A 207 -3.45 -0.37 -7.50
CA LEU A 207 -3.43 1.03 -7.97
C LEU A 207 -4.73 1.78 -7.64
N SER A 208 -5.88 1.10 -7.72
CA SER A 208 -7.15 1.70 -7.30
C SER A 208 -7.20 1.95 -5.79
N LEU A 209 -6.62 1.04 -5.00
CA LEU A 209 -6.48 1.20 -3.56
C LEU A 209 -5.54 2.36 -3.23
N ALA A 210 -4.36 2.43 -3.83
CA ALA A 210 -3.39 3.50 -3.64
C ALA A 210 -4.00 4.88 -3.92
N ALA A 211 -4.77 5.02 -5.01
CA ALA A 211 -5.47 6.26 -5.33
C ALA A 211 -6.52 6.64 -4.27
N ALA A 212 -7.29 5.66 -3.76
CA ALA A 212 -8.26 5.89 -2.71
C ALA A 212 -7.60 6.24 -1.36
N GLN A 213 -6.50 5.57 -1.01
CA GLN A 213 -5.70 5.85 0.17
C GLN A 213 -5.14 7.28 0.13
N ARG A 214 -4.60 7.72 -1.00
CA ARG A 214 -4.09 9.10 -1.16
C ARG A 214 -5.16 10.15 -0.80
N GLY A 215 -6.39 9.97 -1.28
CA GLY A 215 -7.50 10.86 -0.97
C GLY A 215 -7.88 10.83 0.52
N ALA A 216 -7.98 9.63 1.11
CA ALA A 216 -8.35 9.47 2.52
C ALA A 216 -7.29 10.02 3.48
N VAL A 217 -6.00 9.77 3.21
CA VAL A 217 -4.87 10.25 4.01
C VAL A 217 -4.83 11.78 4.02
N ARG A 218 -4.92 12.42 2.84
CA ARG A 218 -4.92 13.89 2.72
C ARG A 218 -6.12 14.52 3.42
N ALA A 219 -7.31 13.92 3.27
CA ALA A 219 -8.52 14.41 3.94
C ALA A 219 -8.44 14.31 5.47
N ALA A 220 -7.63 13.38 6.00
CA ALA A 220 -7.40 13.20 7.42
C ALA A 220 -6.22 14.03 7.98
N GLY A 221 -5.58 14.86 7.15
CA GLY A 221 -4.45 15.70 7.56
C GLY A 221 -3.06 15.05 7.42
N GLY A 222 -2.97 13.82 6.91
CA GLY A 222 -1.70 13.15 6.67
C GLY A 222 -1.10 13.43 5.29
N ARG A 223 0.16 13.05 5.12
CA ARG A 223 0.93 13.13 3.86
C ARG A 223 0.97 11.77 3.18
N ALA A 224 0.63 11.73 1.89
CA ALA A 224 0.51 10.48 1.13
C ALA A 224 1.60 10.36 0.07
N VAL A 225 2.48 9.36 0.22
CA VAL A 225 3.59 9.04 -0.68
C VAL A 225 3.17 7.95 -1.68
N PRO A 226 3.27 8.19 -2.99
CA PRO A 226 2.79 7.26 -4.00
C PRO A 226 3.79 6.15 -4.34
N MET A 227 3.95 5.19 -3.43
CA MET A 227 4.93 4.10 -3.56
C MET A 227 4.76 3.31 -4.86
N ALA A 228 3.53 3.05 -5.31
CA ALA A 228 3.30 2.36 -6.59
C ALA A 228 3.94 3.08 -7.78
N ASP A 229 3.82 4.40 -7.84
CA ASP A 229 4.32 5.18 -8.97
C ASP A 229 5.85 5.37 -8.88
N LEU A 230 6.39 5.44 -7.67
CA LEU A 230 7.81 5.73 -7.41
C LEU A 230 8.70 4.48 -7.37
N LEU A 231 8.15 3.31 -7.01
CA LEU A 231 8.93 2.06 -6.92
C LEU A 231 8.80 1.16 -8.14
N ALA A 232 7.72 1.24 -8.92
CA ALA A 232 7.40 0.20 -9.88
C ALA A 232 8.47 0.02 -10.98
N SER A 233 9.02 1.11 -11.51
CA SER A 233 10.06 1.04 -12.55
C SER A 233 11.34 0.40 -12.05
N GLU A 234 11.79 0.75 -10.84
CA GLU A 234 13.00 0.20 -10.23
C GLU A 234 12.85 -1.30 -9.96
N PHE A 235 11.73 -1.71 -9.35
CA PHE A 235 11.46 -3.13 -9.07
C PHE A 235 11.32 -3.98 -10.33
N LEU A 236 10.80 -3.43 -11.42
CA LEU A 236 10.77 -4.12 -12.72
C LEU A 236 12.15 -4.20 -13.37
N ALA A 237 13.01 -3.20 -13.16
CA ALA A 237 14.33 -3.14 -13.76
C ALA A 237 15.35 -4.04 -13.04
N LYS A 238 15.23 -4.21 -11.71
CA LYS A 238 16.20 -4.94 -10.87
C LYS A 238 15.50 -5.87 -9.86
N PRO A 239 14.60 -6.77 -10.30
CA PRO A 239 13.80 -7.58 -9.39
C PRO A 239 14.66 -8.49 -8.48
N GLU A 240 15.74 -9.07 -9.02
CA GLU A 240 16.68 -9.93 -8.27
C GLU A 240 17.46 -9.20 -7.17
N HIS A 241 17.51 -7.86 -7.23
CA HIS A 241 18.19 -7.04 -6.24
C HIS A 241 17.22 -6.42 -5.23
N LEU A 242 16.03 -6.02 -5.69
CA LEU A 242 15.07 -5.25 -4.89
C LEU A 242 14.02 -6.12 -4.20
N PHE A 243 13.80 -7.36 -4.65
CA PHE A 243 13.02 -8.35 -3.90
C PHE A 243 13.93 -9.22 -3.03
N SER A 244 13.40 -9.61 -1.88
CA SER A 244 14.01 -10.64 -1.04
C SER A 244 13.98 -12.02 -1.74
N PRO A 245 14.63 -13.04 -1.19
CA PRO A 245 14.61 -14.40 -1.75
C PRO A 245 13.20 -15.00 -1.95
N ASP A 246 12.18 -14.47 -1.25
CA ASP A 246 10.78 -14.89 -1.43
C ASP A 246 10.10 -14.33 -2.70
N GLN A 247 10.79 -13.46 -3.44
CA GLN A 247 10.32 -12.79 -4.65
C GLN A 247 9.02 -12.00 -4.48
N TYR A 248 8.71 -11.59 -3.25
CA TYR A 248 7.48 -10.91 -2.88
C TYR A 248 7.73 -9.68 -2.02
N HIS A 249 8.45 -9.82 -0.92
CA HIS A 249 8.80 -8.69 -0.06
C HIS A 249 10.04 -7.97 -0.56
N PRO A 250 10.19 -6.65 -0.28
CA PRO A 250 11.43 -5.95 -0.55
C PRO A 250 12.64 -6.60 0.14
N SER A 251 13.80 -6.56 -0.51
CA SER A 251 15.09 -6.84 0.10
C SER A 251 15.56 -5.65 0.95
N ALA A 252 16.72 -5.78 1.60
CA ALA A 252 17.43 -4.66 2.22
C ALA A 252 17.59 -3.45 1.28
N ALA A 253 17.98 -3.68 0.01
CA ALA A 253 18.10 -2.62 -0.98
C ALA A 253 16.75 -2.03 -1.38
N GLY A 254 15.71 -2.88 -1.49
CA GLY A 254 14.34 -2.42 -1.72
C GLY A 254 13.81 -1.55 -0.58
N TYR A 255 14.11 -1.89 0.66
CA TYR A 255 13.73 -1.09 1.84
C TYR A 255 14.52 0.20 1.96
N ALA A 256 15.82 0.20 1.65
CA ALA A 256 16.61 1.42 1.59
C ALA A 256 16.03 2.41 0.55
N LEU A 257 15.68 1.92 -0.65
CA LEU A 257 15.03 2.75 -1.68
C LEU A 257 13.66 3.27 -1.22
N ALA A 258 12.85 2.42 -0.57
CA ALA A 258 11.57 2.86 -0.03
C ALA A 258 11.74 3.95 1.04
N ALA A 259 12.75 3.84 1.91
CA ALA A 259 13.08 4.85 2.90
C ALA A 259 13.51 6.18 2.24
N ASP A 260 14.35 6.13 1.20
CA ASP A 260 14.76 7.33 0.44
C ASP A 260 13.56 8.05 -0.19
N ILE A 261 12.56 7.29 -0.66
CA ILE A 261 11.33 7.85 -1.24
C ILE A 261 10.42 8.48 -0.17
N LEU A 262 10.38 7.91 1.04
CA LEU A 262 9.58 8.44 2.14
C LEU A 262 10.23 9.67 2.78
N LEU A 263 11.56 9.74 2.77
CA LEU A 263 12.34 10.72 3.54
C LEU A 263 11.96 12.19 3.28
N PRO A 264 11.74 12.66 2.04
CA PRO A 264 11.38 14.05 1.82
C PRO A 264 10.08 14.47 2.53
N GLU A 265 9.06 13.62 2.46
CA GLU A 265 7.76 13.88 3.10
C GLU A 265 7.85 13.72 4.62
N VAL A 266 8.71 12.83 5.11
CA VAL A 266 9.04 12.71 6.53
C VAL A 266 9.71 13.97 7.06
N LEU A 267 10.77 14.45 6.42
CA LEU A 267 11.49 15.65 6.83
C LEU A 267 10.60 16.90 6.74
N ALA A 268 9.76 17.00 5.70
CA ALA A 268 8.83 18.11 5.55
C ALA A 268 7.64 18.06 6.53
N ALA A 269 7.31 16.89 7.09
CA ALA A 269 6.30 16.77 8.13
C ALA A 269 6.79 17.38 9.45
N ILE A 270 8.08 17.19 9.76
CA ILE A 270 8.70 17.68 10.99
C ILE A 270 9.44 19.02 10.80
N ASP A 271 9.15 19.75 9.73
CA ASP A 271 9.74 21.05 9.36
C ASP A 271 11.27 21.08 9.17
N GLU A 272 11.88 19.94 8.79
CA GLU A 272 13.34 19.77 8.62
C GLU A 272 13.81 19.68 7.15
N TRP A 273 12.90 19.64 6.16
CA TRP A 273 13.29 19.56 4.73
C TRP A 273 13.99 20.83 4.21
N GLY A 274 13.76 21.97 4.86
CA GLY A 274 14.25 23.28 4.42
C GLY A 274 13.38 23.93 3.33
N PRO A 275 13.85 25.04 2.71
CA PRO A 275 13.03 25.89 1.83
C PRO A 275 12.84 25.33 0.41
N THR A 276 13.53 24.25 0.04
CA THR A 276 13.45 23.66 -1.29
C THR A 276 12.08 23.02 -1.51
N PRO A 277 11.44 23.20 -2.67
CA PRO A 277 10.19 22.48 -2.96
C PRO A 277 10.37 20.96 -2.85
N LEU A 278 9.36 20.28 -2.32
CA LEU A 278 9.35 18.82 -2.28
C LEU A 278 9.45 18.25 -3.71
N PRO A 279 10.14 17.10 -3.91
CA PRO A 279 10.15 16.40 -5.18
C PRO A 279 8.70 16.11 -5.60
N GLN A 280 8.31 16.57 -6.79
CA GLN A 280 6.97 16.32 -7.28
C GLN A 280 6.88 14.87 -7.77
N PRO A 281 6.03 14.01 -7.17
CA PRO A 281 5.81 12.70 -7.72
C PRO A 281 5.15 12.82 -9.10
N PRO A 282 5.34 11.85 -10.00
CA PRO A 282 4.74 11.89 -11.33
C PRO A 282 3.22 12.10 -11.24
N GLU A 283 2.69 13.06 -12.02
CA GLU A 283 1.30 13.52 -11.89
C GLU A 283 0.26 12.41 -12.18
N VAL A 284 0.61 11.39 -12.98
CA VAL A 284 -0.30 10.31 -13.36
C VAL A 284 0.43 8.99 -13.58
N SER A 285 -0.01 7.94 -12.87
CA SER A 285 0.28 6.55 -13.22
C SER A 285 -0.30 6.22 -14.60
N GLU A 286 0.46 5.74 -15.58
CA GLU A 286 -0.05 5.35 -16.92
C GLU A 286 -1.31 4.47 -16.83
N ALA A 287 -1.40 3.63 -15.81
CA ALA A 287 -2.55 2.76 -15.55
C ALA A 287 -3.84 3.51 -15.12
N VAL A 288 -3.71 4.65 -14.41
CA VAL A 288 -4.84 5.54 -14.07
C VAL A 288 -5.30 6.30 -15.32
N GLU A 289 -4.35 6.69 -16.17
CA GLU A 289 -4.65 7.32 -17.46
C GLU A 289 -5.41 6.36 -18.39
N GLN A 290 -4.97 5.11 -18.48
CA GLN A 290 -5.69 4.05 -19.20
C GLN A 290 -7.13 3.86 -18.68
N ARG A 291 -7.37 3.99 -17.35
CA ARG A 291 -8.71 3.90 -16.77
C ARG A 291 -9.60 5.10 -17.16
N ARG A 292 -9.07 6.32 -17.20
CA ARG A 292 -9.80 7.51 -17.68
C ARG A 292 -10.19 7.35 -19.15
N ILE A 293 -9.30 6.83 -19.97
CA ILE A 293 -9.54 6.56 -21.39
C ILE A 293 -10.64 5.50 -21.55
N ILE A 294 -10.53 4.35 -20.89
CA ILE A 294 -11.54 3.28 -20.95
C ILE A 294 -12.91 3.77 -20.45
N THR A 295 -12.94 4.59 -19.39
CA THR A 295 -14.18 5.15 -18.84
C THR A 295 -14.82 6.16 -19.80
N ARG A 296 -14.01 7.02 -20.44
CA ARG A 296 -14.48 7.92 -21.51
C ARG A 296 -15.03 7.15 -22.71
N VAL A 297 -14.33 6.10 -23.16
CA VAL A 297 -14.78 5.25 -24.27
C VAL A 297 -16.09 4.55 -23.94
N ARG A 298 -16.23 3.97 -22.74
CA ARG A 298 -17.51 3.40 -22.28
C ARG A 298 -18.63 4.43 -22.23
N HIS A 299 -18.36 5.65 -21.76
CA HIS A 299 -19.38 6.70 -21.71
C HIS A 299 -19.81 7.17 -23.12
N LEU A 300 -18.87 7.23 -24.06
CA LEU A 300 -19.17 7.54 -25.47
C LEU A 300 -19.99 6.43 -26.13
N LEU A 301 -19.62 5.16 -25.92
CA LEU A 301 -20.34 4.01 -26.46
C LEU A 301 -21.72 3.81 -25.80
N GLY A 302 -21.87 4.14 -24.52
CA GLY A 302 -23.17 4.14 -23.83
C GLY A 302 -24.12 5.23 -24.37
N ARG A 303 -23.59 6.43 -24.68
CA ARG A 303 -24.37 7.53 -25.28
C ARG A 303 -24.84 7.26 -26.71
N THR A 304 -24.11 6.43 -27.45
CA THR A 304 -24.54 6.00 -28.79
C THR A 304 -25.66 4.96 -28.74
N HIS A 305 -25.79 4.19 -27.66
CA HIS A 305 -26.85 3.19 -27.52
C HIS A 305 -28.20 3.84 -27.15
N ASP A 306 -28.20 4.85 -26.26
CA ASP A 306 -29.42 5.61 -25.89
C ASP A 306 -29.97 6.49 -27.03
N ARG A 307 -29.15 6.85 -28.03
CA ARG A 307 -29.62 7.60 -29.21
C ARG A 307 -30.25 6.71 -30.29
N VAL A 308 -30.00 5.39 -30.26
CA VAL A 308 -30.59 4.44 -31.21
C VAL A 308 -31.93 3.89 -30.70
N THR A 309 -32.16 3.91 -29.38
CA THR A 309 -33.42 3.43 -28.76
C THR A 309 -34.49 4.52 -28.56
N ALA A 310 -34.13 5.80 -28.66
CA ALA A 310 -35.07 6.92 -28.59
C ALA A 310 -35.58 7.41 -29.96
N GLY A 311 -35.27 6.66 -31.02
CA GLY A 311 -35.63 6.96 -32.40
C GLY A 311 -36.30 5.79 -33.11
N GLU A 312 -37.34 5.22 -32.50
CA GLU A 312 -38.41 4.43 -33.15
C GLU A 312 -39.76 4.80 -32.55
#